data_AF-A0A956IL87-F1
#
_entry.id   AF-A0A956IL87-F1
#
_cell.length_a   1.000
_cell.length_b   1.000
_cell.length_c   1.000
_cell.angle_alpha   90.00
_cell.angle_beta   90.00
_cell.angle_gamma   90.00
#
_symmetry.space_group_name_H-M   'P 1'
#
loop_
_entity.id
_entity.type
_entity.pdbx_description
1 polymer ?
#
loop_
_entity_poly.entity_id
_entity_poly.type
_entity_poly.pdbx_seq_one_letter_code
_entity_poly.pdbx_strand_id
1 'polypeptide(L)'
;LAGHTNLGTHIIDTHSGPVIDPVWDLYRETIELAGSVSTLIEWDDQIPPLAAVLAEAERAREVRRIAIEARSSRVSNGEAAAPGYVPHPPPRPMGSPQGSGGWSVGGPREHASQEAGSVA
;
A
#
# COMPACT_ATOMS: atom_id res chain seq x y z
N LEU A 1 1.15 4.05 1.28
CA LEU A 1 1.49 5.39 1.79
C LEU A 1 2.98 5.41 1.96
N ALA A 2 3.64 6.38 1.36
CA ALA A 2 5.09 6.48 1.37
C ALA A 2 5.51 7.95 1.35
N GLY A 3 6.73 8.22 1.79
CA GLY A 3 7.43 9.46 1.48
C GLY A 3 7.95 9.46 0.05
N HIS A 4 8.18 10.66 -0.50
CA HIS A 4 8.81 10.87 -1.80
C HIS A 4 9.89 11.94 -1.70
N THR A 5 10.84 11.92 -2.63
CA THR A 5 11.86 12.96 -2.73
C THR A 5 11.40 14.04 -3.71
N ASN A 6 11.35 15.28 -3.25
CA ASN A 6 11.06 16.43 -4.10
C ASN A 6 12.36 17.15 -4.48
N LEU A 7 12.66 17.23 -5.79
CA LEU A 7 13.85 17.90 -6.33
C LEU A 7 13.52 19.27 -6.95
N GLY A 8 12.37 19.85 -6.57
CA GLY A 8 11.86 21.14 -7.04
C GLY A 8 11.24 21.10 -8.43
N THR A 9 11.90 20.45 -9.38
CA THR A 9 11.40 20.32 -10.76
C THR A 9 10.59 19.05 -10.99
N HIS A 10 10.92 17.99 -10.26
CA HIS A 10 10.30 16.67 -10.39
C HIS A 10 10.27 15.98 -9.03
N ILE A 11 9.38 15.00 -8.90
CA ILE A 11 9.21 14.17 -7.71
C ILE A 11 9.63 12.75 -8.07
N ILE A 12 10.39 12.12 -7.18
CA ILE A 12 10.80 10.72 -7.29
C ILE A 12 10.13 9.94 -6.17
N ASP A 13 9.49 8.84 -6.53
CA ASP A 13 8.83 7.90 -5.62
C ASP A 13 9.88 7.01 -4.93
N THR A 14 10.63 7.60 -3.99
CA THR A 14 11.81 6.98 -3.38
C THR A 14 11.49 6.05 -2.23
N HIS A 15 10.38 6.27 -1.52
CA HIS A 15 9.98 5.47 -0.35
C HIS A 15 11.06 5.34 0.74
N SER A 16 12.01 6.28 0.79
CA SER A 16 13.16 6.23 1.70
C SER A 16 13.03 7.20 2.87
N GLY A 17 11.81 7.66 3.15
CA GLY A 17 11.55 8.68 4.16
C GLY A 17 10.12 8.59 4.69
N PRO A 18 9.84 9.28 5.82
CA PRO A 18 8.54 9.24 6.47
C PRO A 18 7.45 9.77 5.55
N VAL A 19 6.24 9.27 5.74
CA VAL A 19 5.06 9.76 5.02
C VAL A 19 4.82 11.21 5.43
N ILE A 20 4.84 12.11 4.45
CA ILE A 20 4.69 13.54 4.67
C ILE A 20 3.22 13.96 4.82
N ASP A 21 2.97 15.10 5.48
CA ASP A 21 1.62 15.59 5.77
C ASP A 21 0.70 15.71 4.54
N PRO A 22 1.15 16.22 3.38
CA PRO A 22 0.31 16.23 2.18
C PRO A 22 -0.19 14.85 1.73
N VAL A 23 0.60 13.79 1.96
CA VAL A 23 0.18 12.41 1.63
C VAL A 23 -0.83 11.90 2.65
N TRP A 24 -0.72 12.30 3.92
CA TRP A 24 -1.72 11.99 4.95
C TRP A 24 -3.06 12.69 4.66
N ASP A 25 -3.02 13.94 4.22
CA ASP A 25 -4.22 14.68 3.81
C ASP A 25 -4.93 14.00 2.63
N LEU A 26 -4.16 13.64 1.60
CA LEU A 26 -4.68 12.91 0.44
C LEU A 26 -5.26 11.55 0.85
N TYR A 27 -4.62 10.83 1.78
CA TYR A 27 -5.12 9.57 2.29
C TYR A 27 -6.46 9.73 3.03
N ARG A 28 -6.59 10.76 3.89
CA ARG A 28 -7.85 11.07 4.58
C ARG A 28 -8.98 11.29 3.56
N GLU A 29 -8.76 12.13 2.55
CA GLU A 29 -9.74 12.40 1.48
C GLU A 29 -10.07 11.13 0.69
N THR A 30 -9.06 10.30 0.42
CA THR A 30 -9.24 9.02 -0.27
C THR A 30 -10.17 8.10 0.53
N ILE A 31 -9.96 7.94 1.84
CA ILE A 31 -10.82 7.09 2.69
C ILE A 31 -12.23 7.68 2.82
N GLU A 32 -12.36 8.99 2.89
CA GLU A 32 -13.65 9.67 2.90
C GLU A 32 -14.47 9.32 1.64
N LEU A 33 -13.84 9.27 0.47
CA LEU A 33 -14.45 8.96 -0.83
C LEU A 33 -14.63 7.45 -1.09
N ALA A 34 -13.61 6.65 -0.79
CA ALA A 34 -13.55 5.21 -1.07
C ALA A 34 -14.10 4.34 0.07
N GLY A 35 -14.21 4.87 1.27
CA GLY A 35 -14.56 4.07 2.45
C GLY A 35 -13.38 3.23 2.94
N SER A 36 -13.69 2.19 3.72
CA SER A 36 -12.66 1.45 4.46
C SER A 36 -11.98 0.46 3.52
N VAL A 37 -10.76 0.80 3.10
CA VAL A 37 -9.92 -0.04 2.25
C VAL A 37 -8.62 -0.36 2.96
N SER A 38 -8.04 -1.54 2.72
CA SER A 38 -6.71 -1.88 3.24
C SER A 38 -5.67 -0.85 2.80
N THR A 39 -4.68 -0.60 3.66
CA THR A 39 -3.65 0.42 3.43
C THR A 39 -2.32 -0.12 3.90
N LEU A 40 -1.31 0.10 3.07
CA LEU A 40 0.07 -0.29 3.32
C LEU A 40 0.90 0.97 3.60
N ILE A 41 1.83 0.87 4.54
CA ILE A 41 2.97 1.80 4.67
C ILE A 41 4.14 1.16 3.93
N GLU A 42 4.80 1.91 3.06
CA GLU A 42 5.86 1.41 2.18
C GLU A 42 7.18 2.12 2.47
N TRP A 43 8.22 1.31 2.59
CA TRP A 43 9.60 1.71 2.85
C TRP A 43 10.52 0.76 2.06
N ASP A 44 11.26 1.30 1.10
CA ASP A 44 12.11 0.48 0.20
C ASP A 44 13.60 0.60 0.51
N ASP A 45 14.02 1.72 1.11
CA ASP A 45 15.40 1.99 1.52
C ASP A 45 15.41 2.83 2.80
N GLN A 46 16.57 2.95 3.45
CA GLN A 46 16.78 3.70 4.70
C GLN A 46 15.74 3.39 5.77
N ILE A 47 15.35 2.10 5.84
CA ILE A 47 14.25 1.63 6.67
C ILE A 47 14.55 1.97 8.14
N PRO A 48 13.68 2.71 8.83
CA PRO A 48 13.91 3.12 10.21
C PRO A 48 13.69 1.91 11.15
N PRO A 49 13.98 2.06 12.46
CA PRO A 49 13.65 1.03 13.43
C PRO A 49 12.17 0.64 13.35
N LEU A 50 11.87 -0.64 13.58
CA LEU A 50 10.52 -1.21 13.47
C LEU A 50 9.45 -0.38 14.22
N ALA A 51 9.79 0.15 15.39
CA ALA A 51 8.90 0.98 16.19
C ALA A 51 8.40 2.24 15.44
N ALA A 52 9.24 2.84 14.59
CA ALA A 52 8.86 4.00 13.78
C ALA A 52 7.88 3.60 12.66
N VAL A 53 8.14 2.49 11.97
CA VAL A 53 7.24 1.96 10.93
C VAL A 53 5.88 1.58 11.53
N LEU A 54 5.88 0.98 12.72
CA LEU A 54 4.65 0.66 13.45
C LEU A 54 3.86 1.91 13.86
N ALA A 55 4.55 2.99 14.22
CA ALA A 55 3.90 4.26 14.55
C ALA A 55 3.20 4.88 13.32
N GLU A 56 3.81 4.81 12.12
CA GLU A 56 3.14 5.24 10.88
C GLU A 56 1.94 4.35 10.54
N ALA A 57 2.07 3.03 10.73
CA ALA A 57 0.96 2.11 10.53
C ALA A 57 -0.20 2.41 11.48
N GLU A 58 0.08 2.77 12.73
CA GLU A 58 -0.93 3.19 13.69
C GLU A 58 -1.57 4.52 13.31
N ARG A 59 -0.78 5.51 12.86
CA ARG A 59 -1.31 6.76 12.31
C ARG A 59 -2.26 6.50 11.15
N ALA A 60 -1.95 5.56 10.25
CA ALA A 60 -2.85 5.19 9.15
C ALA A 60 -4.16 4.56 9.62
N ARG A 61 -4.16 3.77 10.70
CA ARG A 61 -5.39 3.23 11.31
C ARG A 61 -6.24 4.36 11.87
N GLU A 62 -5.62 5.30 12.59
CA GLU A 62 -6.32 6.41 13.22
C GLU A 62 -6.93 7.37 12.19
N VAL A 63 -6.14 7.77 11.18
CA VAL A 63 -6.64 8.62 10.08
C VAL A 63 -7.80 7.94 9.35
N ARG A 64 -7.71 6.62 9.11
CA ARG A 64 -8.82 5.88 8.50
C ARG A 64 -10.07 5.92 9.36
N ARG A 65 -9.94 5.66 10.67
CA ARG A 65 -11.06 5.65 11.62
C ARG A 65 -11.79 7.00 11.59
N ILE A 66 -11.05 8.10 11.73
CA ILE A 66 -11.58 9.47 11.70
C ILE A 66 -12.28 9.75 10.36
N ALA A 67 -11.65 9.41 9.24
CA ALA A 67 -12.22 9.63 7.90
C ALA A 67 -13.53 8.86 7.68
N ILE A 68 -13.62 7.62 8.19
CA ILE A 68 -14.85 6.81 8.13
C ILE A 68 -15.97 7.38 8.99
N GLU A 69 -15.65 7.90 10.17
CA GLU A 69 -16.61 8.58 11.05
C GLU A 69 -17.14 9.86 10.40
N ALA A 70 -16.26 10.65 9.78
CA ALA A 70 -16.63 11.85 9.02
C ALA A 70 -17.53 11.52 7.82
N ARG A 71 -17.20 10.47 7.06
CA ARG A 71 -18.04 9.97 5.96
C ARG A 71 -19.42 9.56 6.46
N SER A 72 -19.49 8.75 7.52
CA SER A 72 -20.75 8.28 8.10
C SER A 72 -21.64 9.44 8.50
N SER A 73 -21.05 10.47 9.11
CA SER A 73 -21.75 11.69 9.51
C SER A 73 -22.35 12.46 8.32
N ARG A 74 -21.61 12.62 7.21
CA ARG A 74 -22.13 13.27 5.99
C ARG A 74 -23.27 12.48 5.34
N VAL A 75 -23.13 11.16 5.28
CA VAL A 75 -24.18 10.27 4.75
C VAL A 75 -25.46 10.40 5.58
N SER A 76 -25.34 10.41 6.91
CA SER A 76 -26.49 10.63 7.81
C SER A 76 -27.14 12.02 7.63
N ASN A 77 -26.36 13.03 7.24
CA ASN A 77 -26.84 14.39 6.98
C ASN A 77 -27.41 14.59 5.56
N GLY A 78 -27.45 13.55 4.73
CA GLY A 78 -28.01 13.63 3.37
C GLY A 78 -27.08 14.21 2.31
N GLU A 79 -25.80 14.45 2.61
CA GLU A 79 -24.78 14.75 1.60
C GLU A 79 -24.37 13.45 0.92
N ALA A 80 -24.88 13.24 -0.30
CA ALA A 80 -24.60 12.04 -1.09
C ALA A 80 -23.09 11.84 -1.28
N ALA A 81 -22.64 10.58 -1.19
CA ALA A 81 -21.28 10.20 -1.56
C ALA A 81 -21.02 10.58 -3.02
N ALA A 82 -19.84 11.15 -3.30
CA ALA A 82 -19.46 11.58 -4.64
C ALA A 82 -19.70 10.46 -5.68
N PRO A 83 -20.35 10.76 -6.82
CA PRO A 83 -20.66 9.76 -7.83
C PRO A 83 -19.37 9.20 -8.44
N GLY A 84 -19.18 7.88 -8.39
CA GLY A 84 -18.12 7.20 -9.16
C GLY A 84 -17.32 6.14 -8.42
N TYR A 85 -17.38 6.05 -7.09
CA TYR A 85 -16.67 4.98 -6.37
C TYR A 85 -17.49 3.68 -6.36
N VAL A 86 -16.97 2.65 -7.03
CA VAL A 86 -17.48 1.28 -6.94
C VAL A 86 -16.65 0.57 -5.87
N PRO A 87 -17.19 0.25 -4.68
CA PRO A 87 -16.43 -0.46 -3.66
C PRO A 87 -15.96 -1.81 -4.19
N HIS A 88 -14.70 -2.15 -3.88
CA HIS A 88 -14.23 -3.51 -4.09
C HIS A 88 -15.14 -4.47 -3.32
N PRO A 89 -15.59 -5.58 -3.93
CA PRO A 89 -16.34 -6.60 -3.20
C PRO A 89 -15.46 -7.15 -2.08
N PRO A 90 -16.05 -7.54 -0.93
CA PRO A 90 -15.29 -8.16 0.15
C PRO A 90 -14.54 -9.39 -0.38
N PRO A 91 -13.37 -9.73 0.18
CA PRO A 91 -12.68 -10.96 -0.17
C PRO A 91 -13.67 -12.13 0.00
N ARG A 92 -13.82 -12.96 -1.05
CA ARG A 92 -14.65 -14.16 -0.95
C ARG A 92 -14.14 -14.99 0.24
N PRO A 93 -15.03 -15.57 1.06
CA PRO A 93 -14.59 -16.49 2.10
C PRO A 93 -13.75 -17.58 1.42
N MET A 94 -12.54 -17.79 1.93
CA MET A 94 -11.67 -18.88 1.50
C MET A 94 -12.45 -20.18 1.67
N GLY A 95 -13.02 -20.69 0.59
CA GLY A 95 -13.65 -22.01 0.59
C GLY A 95 -12.61 -23.03 1.00
N SER A 96 -13.01 -24.00 1.82
CA SER A 96 -12.18 -25.14 2.20
C SER A 96 -11.49 -25.71 0.97
N PRO A 97 -10.17 -26.04 1.02
CA PRO A 97 -9.46 -26.55 -0.13
C PRO A 97 -10.00 -27.93 -0.50
N GLN A 98 -10.94 -27.98 -1.44
CA GLN A 98 -11.30 -29.19 -2.16
C GLN A 98 -10.56 -29.15 -3.49
N GLY A 99 -9.32 -29.64 -3.48
CA GLY A 99 -8.51 -29.71 -4.69
C GLY A 99 -7.05 -29.97 -4.38
N SER A 100 -6.65 -31.23 -4.42
CA SER A 100 -5.27 -31.68 -4.47
C SER A 100 -4.62 -31.22 -5.78
N GLY A 101 -4.24 -29.95 -5.87
CA GLY A 101 -3.38 -29.41 -6.92
C GLY A 101 -2.00 -29.19 -6.35
N GLY A 102 -1.07 -30.11 -6.65
CA GLY A 102 0.32 -30.00 -6.22
C GLY A 102 1.00 -28.78 -6.85
N TRP A 103 1.52 -27.88 -6.03
CA TRP A 103 2.45 -26.84 -6.46
C TRP A 103 3.85 -27.45 -6.49
N SER A 104 4.41 -27.67 -7.68
CA SER A 104 5.84 -27.98 -7.79
C SER A 104 6.65 -26.73 -7.45
N VAL A 105 7.35 -26.79 -6.32
CA VAL A 105 8.35 -25.80 -5.94
C VAL A 105 9.50 -25.90 -6.95
N GLY A 106 9.63 -24.91 -7.83
CA GLY A 106 10.77 -24.79 -8.72
C GLY A 106 12.05 -24.57 -7.92
N GLY A 107 12.93 -25.58 -7.91
CA GLY A 107 14.26 -25.49 -7.33
C GLY A 107 15.20 -24.53 -8.08
N PRO A 108 16.41 -24.30 -7.56
CA PRO A 108 17.30 -23.22 -8.01
C PRO A 108 17.71 -23.36 -9.48
N ARG A 109 17.64 -22.25 -10.23
CA ARG A 109 18.25 -22.14 -11.56
C ARG A 109 19.74 -21.82 -11.41
N GLU A 110 20.58 -22.84 -11.40
CA GLU A 110 21.98 -22.67 -11.75
C GLU A 110 22.12 -22.78 -13.27
N HIS A 111 22.64 -21.75 -13.93
CA HIS A 111 23.50 -21.83 -15.13
C HIS A 111 24.00 -20.41 -15.44
N ALA A 112 25.08 -20.00 -14.77
CA ALA A 112 25.91 -18.91 -15.24
C ALA A 112 26.84 -19.47 -16.32
N SER A 113 26.64 -19.02 -17.56
CA SER A 113 27.48 -19.35 -18.71
C SER A 113 28.92 -18.91 -18.47
N GLN A 114 29.86 -19.83 -18.65
CA GLN A 114 31.27 -19.50 -18.84
C GLN A 114 31.46 -19.08 -20.30
N GLU A 115 31.79 -17.82 -20.53
CA GLU A 115 32.54 -17.40 -21.71
C GLU A 115 33.65 -16.45 -21.27
N ALA A 116 34.89 -16.93 -21.35
CA ALA A 116 36.06 -16.08 -21.49
C ALA A 116 37.03 -16.80 -22.42
N GLY A 117 37.11 -16.28 -23.65
CA GLY A 117 37.91 -16.80 -24.73
C GLY A 117 39.41 -16.69 -24.49
N SER A 118 40.11 -17.64 -25.10
CA SER A 118 41.55 -17.65 -25.30
C SER A 118 42.00 -16.47 -26.18
N VAL A 119 43.05 -15.77 -25.76
CA VAL A 119 43.93 -15.03 -26.68
C VAL A 119 45.34 -15.54 -26.43
N ALA A 120 45.99 -15.89 -27.55
CA ALA A 120 47.30 -16.50 -27.68
C ALA A 120 48.46 -15.60 -27.22
#